data_AF-A0A838HXF5-F1
#
_entry.id   AF-A0A838HXF5-F1
#
_cell.length_a   1.000
_cell.length_b   1.000
_cell.length_c   1.000
_cell.angle_alpha   90.00
_cell.angle_beta   90.00
_cell.angle_gamma   90.00
#
_symmetry.space_group_name_H-M   'P 1'
#
loop_
_entity.id
_entity.type
_entity.pdbx_description
1 polymer ?
#
loop_
_entity_poly.entity_id
_entity_poly.type
_entity_poly.pdbx_seq_one_letter_code
_entity_poly.pdbx_strand_id
1 'polypeptide(L)'
;MTSVEAVAQRPPWTADQSMVNGMAAKKVTITLDERQLDRVRALVEAGKAPSVSGFVKHAVGVALDDVAGWGALLAEALEATGGPLSDDERAWADEVLGVSTQPKRRAA
;
A
#
# COMPACT_ATOMS: atom_id res chain seq x y z
N MET A 1 54.96 -37.03 -18.65
CA MET A 1 54.05 -36.72 -19.78
C MET A 1 52.84 -37.62 -19.60
N THR A 2 51.77 -37.17 -18.95
CA THR A 2 50.76 -36.28 -19.55
C THR A 2 49.85 -35.71 -18.44
N SER A 3 49.27 -34.54 -18.71
CA SER A 3 48.07 -33.98 -18.06
C SER A 3 48.29 -33.20 -16.76
N VAL A 4 48.02 -31.88 -16.80
CA VAL A 4 46.79 -31.28 -16.24
C VAL A 4 46.47 -30.00 -17.02
N GLU A 5 45.27 -29.93 -17.61
CA GLU A 5 44.71 -28.71 -18.20
C GLU A 5 44.39 -27.67 -17.11
N ALA A 6 44.86 -26.44 -17.31
CA ALA A 6 44.51 -25.29 -16.49
C ALA A 6 43.12 -24.76 -16.90
N VAL A 7 42.11 -25.03 -16.07
CA VAL A 7 40.81 -24.35 -16.13
C VAL A 7 40.93 -22.98 -15.44
N ALA A 8 40.96 -21.92 -16.23
CA ALA A 8 40.89 -20.55 -15.77
C ALA A 8 39.46 -20.23 -15.31
N GLN A 9 39.20 -20.27 -14.00
CA GLN A 9 37.95 -19.80 -13.40
C GLN A 9 38.02 -18.30 -13.15
N ARG A 10 37.03 -17.58 -13.69
CA ARG A 10 36.85 -16.13 -13.54
C ARG A 10 36.45 -15.80 -12.08
N PRO A 11 36.88 -14.66 -11.52
CA PRO A 11 36.55 -14.31 -10.14
C PRO A 11 35.05 -13.96 -9.98
N PRO A 12 34.36 -14.47 -8.95
CA PRO A 12 32.98 -14.09 -8.64
C PRO A 12 32.98 -12.73 -7.94
N TRP A 13 32.91 -11.63 -8.68
CA TRP A 13 32.60 -10.35 -8.06
C TRP A 13 31.09 -10.23 -7.84
N THR A 14 30.74 -9.88 -6.59
CA THR A 14 29.48 -9.28 -6.09
C THR A 14 28.18 -10.01 -6.40
N ALA A 15 27.87 -11.03 -5.59
CA ALA A 15 26.49 -11.49 -5.36
C ALA A 15 26.02 -11.22 -3.93
N ASP A 16 26.48 -10.14 -3.31
CA ASP A 16 26.17 -9.83 -1.90
C ASP A 16 25.95 -8.32 -1.65
N GLN A 17 25.06 -7.69 -2.43
CA GLN A 17 24.51 -6.37 -2.09
C GLN A 17 22.99 -6.25 -2.28
N SER A 18 22.29 -7.31 -2.70
CA SER A 18 20.83 -7.27 -2.89
C SER A 18 20.05 -8.01 -1.80
N MET A 19 20.72 -8.61 -0.81
CA MET A 19 20.08 -9.39 0.25
C MET A 19 20.06 -8.69 1.61
N VAL A 20 19.89 -7.36 1.65
CA VAL A 20 19.63 -6.65 2.91
C VAL A 20 18.57 -5.58 2.66
N ASN A 21 17.31 -5.92 2.97
CA ASN A 21 16.15 -5.03 3.27
C ASN A 21 14.79 -5.79 3.24
N GLY A 22 14.78 -7.12 3.05
CA GLY A 22 13.60 -7.83 2.55
C GLY A 22 12.92 -8.86 3.45
N MET A 23 13.06 -8.85 4.78
CA MET A 23 12.36 -9.85 5.64
C MET A 23 11.02 -9.39 6.24
N ALA A 24 10.62 -8.12 6.10
CA ALA A 24 9.37 -7.61 6.68
C ALA A 24 8.31 -7.14 5.66
N ALA A 25 8.62 -7.15 4.36
CA ALA A 25 7.71 -6.62 3.34
C ALA A 25 7.14 -7.73 2.44
N LYS A 26 5.81 -7.81 2.33
CA LYS A 26 5.12 -8.68 1.36
C LYS A 26 5.02 -7.96 0.02
N LYS A 27 5.31 -8.67 -1.09
CA LYS A 27 5.16 -8.13 -2.44
C LYS A 27 3.70 -8.15 -2.86
N VAL A 28 3.23 -7.05 -3.43
CA VAL A 28 1.87 -6.92 -3.97
C VAL A 28 1.98 -6.53 -5.44
N THR A 29 1.20 -7.20 -6.28
CA THR A 29 1.00 -6.81 -7.68
C THR A 29 -0.32 -6.05 -7.77
N ILE A 30 -0.29 -4.86 -8.37
CA ILE A 30 -1.47 -4.01 -8.57
C ILE A 30 -1.58 -3.62 -10.03
N THR A 31 -2.79 -3.37 -10.49
CA THR A 31 -3.04 -2.74 -11.80
C THR A 31 -3.31 -1.27 -11.57
N LEU A 32 -2.66 -0.41 -12.34
CA LEU A 32 -2.87 1.04 -12.34
C LEU A 32 -3.28 1.48 -13.74
N ASP A 33 -4.04 2.56 -13.81
CA ASP A 33 -4.26 3.23 -15.08
C ASP A 33 -2.93 3.75 -15.66
N GLU A 34 -2.80 3.71 -16.98
CA GLU A 34 -1.56 4.07 -17.67
C GLU A 34 -1.17 5.53 -17.40
N ARG A 35 -2.15 6.45 -17.37
CA ARG A 35 -1.89 7.86 -17.08
C ARG A 35 -1.42 8.06 -15.65
N GLN A 36 -1.91 7.24 -14.70
CA GLN A 36 -1.41 7.29 -13.33
C GLN A 36 0.05 6.85 -13.26
N LEU A 37 0.40 5.74 -13.93
CA LEU A 37 1.79 5.27 -13.97
C LEU A 37 2.73 6.29 -14.61
N ASP A 38 2.30 6.96 -15.68
CA ASP A 38 3.09 7.99 -16.35
C ASP A 38 3.34 9.21 -15.46
N ARG A 39 2.34 9.63 -14.68
CA ARG A 39 2.53 10.71 -13.70
C ARG A 39 3.51 10.32 -12.60
N VAL A 40 3.46 9.08 -12.12
CA VAL A 40 4.42 8.59 -11.11
C VAL A 40 5.83 8.57 -11.69
N ARG A 41 6.00 8.09 -12.93
CA ARG A 41 7.29 8.11 -13.62
C ARG A 41 7.84 9.53 -13.76
N ALA A 42 7.02 10.48 -14.19
CA ALA A 42 7.44 11.88 -14.31
C ALA A 42 7.93 12.48 -12.98
N LEU A 43 7.34 12.08 -11.84
CA LEU A 43 7.81 12.51 -10.52
C LEU A 43 9.16 11.88 -10.15
N VAL A 44 9.40 10.63 -10.54
CA VAL A 44 10.68 9.95 -10.34
C VAL A 44 11.76 10.60 -11.20
N GLU A 45 11.49 10.84 -12.48
CA GLU A 45 12.42 11.53 -13.39
C GLU A 45 12.75 12.95 -12.91
N ALA A 46 11.77 13.64 -12.32
CA ALA A 46 11.98 14.95 -11.69
C ALA A 46 12.72 14.88 -10.33
N GLY A 47 13.15 13.69 -9.88
CA GLY A 47 13.85 13.48 -8.60
C GLY A 47 12.98 13.67 -7.36
N LYS A 48 11.64 13.76 -7.51
CA LYS A 48 10.69 13.97 -6.41
C LYS A 48 10.32 12.68 -5.69
N ALA A 49 10.66 11.52 -6.27
CA ALA A 49 10.53 10.22 -5.64
C ALA A 49 11.72 9.31 -6.02
N PRO A 50 12.22 8.48 -5.10
CA PRO A 50 13.40 7.65 -5.35
C PRO A 50 13.14 6.49 -6.32
N SER A 51 11.90 6.04 -6.46
CA SER A 51 11.45 5.05 -7.45
C SER A 51 9.92 5.00 -7.49
N VAL A 52 9.35 4.34 -8.51
CA VAL A 52 7.90 4.07 -8.58
C VAL A 52 7.41 3.32 -7.35
N SER A 53 8.13 2.27 -6.94
CA SER A 53 7.77 1.49 -5.74
C SER A 53 7.88 2.31 -4.45
N GLY A 54 8.83 3.24 -4.37
CA GLY A 54 8.98 4.15 -3.24
C GLY A 54 7.84 5.15 -3.16
N PHE A 55 7.45 5.71 -4.31
CA PHE A 55 6.27 6.58 -4.41
C PHE A 55 5.00 5.86 -3.93
N VAL A 56 4.74 4.65 -4.43
CA VAL A 56 3.53 3.89 -4.05
C VAL A 56 3.52 3.55 -2.56
N LYS A 57 4.66 3.13 -1.98
CA LYS A 57 4.77 2.87 -0.54
C LYS A 57 4.46 4.11 0.28
N HIS A 58 4.99 5.27 -0.12
CA HIS A 58 4.72 6.53 0.56
C HIS A 58 3.23 6.92 0.47
N ALA A 59 2.64 6.83 -0.72
CA ALA A 59 1.23 7.14 -0.92
C ALA A 59 0.29 6.23 -0.09
N VAL A 60 0.62 4.93 0.03
CA VAL A 60 -0.13 4.00 0.90
C VAL A 60 0.00 4.42 2.37
N GLY A 61 1.19 4.83 2.82
CA GLY A 61 1.39 5.34 4.17
C GLY A 61 0.51 6.55 4.47
N VAL A 62 0.56 7.57 3.58
CA VAL A 62 -0.27 8.78 3.71
C VAL A 62 -1.76 8.43 3.76
N ALA A 63 -2.24 7.54 2.88
CA ALA A 63 -3.65 7.15 2.88
C ALA A 63 -4.07 6.42 4.17
N LEU A 64 -3.19 5.61 4.77
CA LEU A 64 -3.47 4.94 6.05
C LEU A 64 -3.49 5.94 7.21
N ASP A 65 -2.53 6.87 7.23
CA ASP A 65 -2.45 7.92 8.25
C ASP A 65 -3.68 8.84 8.18
N ASP A 66 -4.14 9.20 6.98
CA ASP A 66 -5.35 10.00 6.78
C ASP A 66 -6.59 9.28 7.32
N VAL A 67 -6.77 7.99 7.01
CA VAL A 67 -7.89 7.19 7.52
C VAL A 67 -7.87 7.13 9.06
N ALA A 68 -6.69 6.95 9.65
CA ALA A 68 -6.54 6.96 11.10
C ALA A 68 -6.83 8.34 11.71
N GLY A 69 -6.36 9.41 11.07
CA GLY A 69 -6.58 10.79 11.48
C GLY A 69 -8.06 11.18 11.47
N TRP A 70 -8.78 10.88 10.39
CA TRP A 70 -10.22 11.11 10.30
C TRP A 70 -11.00 10.34 11.37
N GLY A 71 -10.62 9.08 11.64
CA GLY A 71 -11.22 8.28 12.72
C GLY A 71 -11.01 8.91 14.10
N ALA A 72 -9.81 9.42 14.37
CA ALA A 72 -9.51 10.10 15.63
C ALA A 72 -10.29 11.42 15.78
N LEU A 73 -10.33 12.24 14.73
CA LEU A 73 -11.10 13.49 14.72
C LEU A 73 -12.60 13.24 14.92
N LEU A 74 -13.14 12.20 14.27
CA LEU A 74 -14.53 11.81 14.44
C LEU A 74 -14.81 11.33 15.88
N ALA A 75 -13.93 10.51 16.45
CA ALA A 75 -14.08 10.04 17.82
C ALA A 75 -14.09 11.21 18.82
N GLU A 76 -13.16 12.16 18.69
CA GLU A 76 -13.12 13.36 19.53
C GLU A 76 -14.41 14.20 19.40
N ALA A 77 -14.89 14.40 18.17
CA ALA A 77 -16.12 15.14 17.93
C ALA A 77 -17.35 14.44 18.52
N LEU A 78 -17.41 13.11 18.45
CA LEU A 78 -18.49 12.32 19.06
C LEU A 78 -18.45 12.41 20.58
N GLU A 79 -17.29 12.24 21.21
CA GLU A 79 -17.14 12.40 22.66
C GLU A 79 -17.59 13.79 23.14
N ALA A 80 -17.26 14.85 22.39
CA ALA A 80 -17.69 16.21 22.71
C ALA A 80 -19.21 16.44 22.55
N THR A 81 -19.92 15.58 21.79
CA THR A 81 -21.33 15.79 21.40
C THR A 81 -22.30 14.73 21.94
N GLY A 82 -21.83 13.75 22.71
CA GLY A 82 -22.70 12.74 23.33
C GLY A 82 -22.13 11.32 23.40
N GLY A 83 -20.90 11.11 22.93
CA GLY A 83 -20.25 9.81 22.87
C GLY A 83 -20.48 9.09 21.53
N PRO A 84 -19.98 7.85 21.40
CA PRO A 84 -20.10 7.08 20.18
C PRO A 84 -21.55 6.72 19.85
N LEU A 85 -21.87 6.70 18.56
CA LEU A 85 -23.19 6.29 18.06
C LEU A 85 -23.51 4.85 18.47
N SER A 86 -24.64 4.66 19.15
CA SER A 86 -25.18 3.34 19.46
C SER A 86 -25.66 2.61 18.19
N ASP A 87 -25.84 1.29 18.30
CA ASP A 87 -26.31 0.47 17.18
C ASP A 87 -27.73 0.87 16.73
N ASP A 88 -28.60 1.25 17.67
CA ASP A 88 -29.96 1.70 17.38
C ASP A 88 -29.98 3.05 16.65
N GLU A 89 -29.15 4.00 17.08
CA GLU A 89 -29.00 5.30 16.39
C GLU A 89 -28.42 5.12 14.98
N ARG A 90 -27.51 4.16 14.81
CA ARG A 90 -26.90 3.86 13.52
C ARG A 90 -27.91 3.23 12.57
N ALA A 91 -28.69 2.27 13.06
CA ALA A 91 -29.76 1.64 12.29
C ALA A 91 -30.83 2.66 11.87
N TRP A 92 -31.23 3.55 12.78
CA TRP A 92 -32.14 4.65 12.47
C TRP A 92 -31.55 5.60 11.42
N ALA A 93 -30.27 5.97 11.54
CA ALA A 93 -29.61 6.84 10.57
C ALA A 93 -29.52 6.18 9.17
N ASP A 94 -29.16 4.89 9.10
CA ASP A 94 -29.08 4.15 7.84
C ASP A 94 -30.45 4.06 7.14
N GLU A 95 -31.54 3.89 7.92
CA GLU A 95 -32.92 3.91 7.43
C GLU A 95 -33.28 5.29 6.85
N VAL A 96 -33.06 6.37 7.62
CA VAL A 96 -33.40 7.75 7.22
C VAL A 96 -32.56 8.20 6.01
N LEU A 97 -31.29 7.82 5.95
CA LEU A 97 -30.36 8.20 4.87
C LEU A 97 -30.47 7.28 3.65
N GLY A 98 -31.28 6.22 3.70
CA GLY A 98 -31.47 5.29 2.59
C GLY A 98 -30.24 4.44 2.26
N VAL A 99 -29.31 4.27 3.22
CA VAL A 99 -28.10 3.47 3.06
C VAL A 99 -28.45 2.00 3.29
N SER A 100 -29.23 1.42 2.38
CA SER A 100 -29.54 -0.01 2.47
C SER A 100 -28.24 -0.82 2.27
N THR A 101 -27.89 -1.66 3.24
CA THR A 101 -26.83 -2.66 3.09
C THR A 101 -27.28 -3.66 2.02
N GLN A 102 -26.96 -3.37 0.75
CA GLN A 102 -27.38 -4.22 -0.36
C GLN A 102 -26.79 -5.64 -0.15
N PRO A 103 -27.61 -6.68 0.03
CA PRO A 103 -27.10 -8.02 0.23
C PRO A 103 -26.35 -8.45 -1.04
N LYS A 104 -25.09 -8.89 -0.87
CA LYS A 104 -24.29 -9.49 -1.95
C LYS A 104 -25.12 -10.57 -2.63
N ARG A 105 -25.59 -10.31 -3.85
CA ARG A 105 -26.15 -11.34 -4.73
C ARG A 105 -25.10 -12.44 -4.87
N ARG A 106 -25.36 -13.59 -4.25
CA ARG A 106 -24.60 -14.81 -4.56
C ARG A 106 -24.93 -15.16 -6.01
N ALA A 107 -23.92 -15.06 -6.88
CA ALA A 107 -24.00 -15.63 -8.22
C ALA A 107 -24.08 -17.15 -8.07
N ALA A 108 -25.13 -17.73 -8.66
CA ALA A 108 -25.31 -19.16 -8.83
C ALA A 108 -24.51 -19.64 -10.04
#